data_AF-A0A938DYM9-F1
#
_entry.id   AF-A0A938DYM9-F1
#
_cell.length_a   1.000
_cell.length_b   1.000
_cell.length_c   1.000
_cell.angle_alpha   90.00
_cell.angle_beta   90.00
_cell.angle_gamma   90.00
#
_symmetry.space_group_name_H-M   'P 1'
#
loop_
_entity.id
_entity.type
_entity.pdbx_description
1 polymer ?
#
loop_
_entity_poly.entity_id
_entity_poly.type
_entity_poly.pdbx_seq_one_letter_code
_entity_poly.pdbx_strand_id
1 'polypeptide(L)'
;MESVQRSFRLSAVTSSLLDSLAETSNESRNSLVERLLAEALRTERHPLIGFHQGAAGRREPLIIGTRLLVRQVVPLAREDGIEPTAQELGITPRQVQAAVGYYADFGEDIDADAEWATRVEDEEHARWERERALTA
;
A
#
# COMPACT_ATOMS: atom_id res chain seq x y z
N MET A 1 18.30 2.46 6.02
CA MET A 1 17.66 3.04 7.22
C MET A 1 18.32 2.41 8.44
N GLU A 2 18.69 3.21 9.44
CA GLU A 2 19.30 2.69 10.68
C GLU A 2 18.24 1.94 11.51
N SER A 3 18.54 0.71 11.92
CA SER A 3 17.63 -0.06 12.77
C SER A 3 17.91 0.23 14.25
N VAL A 4 16.85 0.40 15.02
CA VAL A 4 16.95 0.75 16.45
C VAL A 4 16.25 -0.32 17.28
N GLN A 5 17.00 -0.99 18.16
CA GLN A 5 16.43 -2.03 19.02
C GLN A 5 15.49 -1.43 20.08
N ARG A 6 14.30 -2.01 20.19
CA ARG A 6 13.30 -1.74 21.24
C ARG A 6 12.76 -3.06 21.78
N SER A 7 12.45 -3.10 23.07
CA SER A 7 11.93 -4.29 23.75
C SER A 7 10.52 -4.03 24.27
N PHE A 8 9.58 -4.90 23.92
CA PHE A 8 8.18 -4.82 24.35
C PHE A 8 7.78 -6.14 25.00
N ARG A 9 6.87 -6.07 25.98
CA ARG A 9 6.20 -7.27 26.49
C ARG A 9 4.91 -7.47 25.71
N LEU A 10 4.78 -8.63 25.08
CA LEU A 10 3.58 -9.02 24.37
C LEU A 10 2.76 -9.98 25.23
N SER A 11 1.44 -9.97 25.04
CA SER A 11 0.59 -11.03 25.58
C SER A 11 0.95 -12.35 24.90
N ALA A 12 0.72 -13.47 25.59
CA ALA A 12 0.92 -14.80 25.00
C ALA A 12 0.11 -14.96 23.69
N VAL A 13 -1.13 -14.43 23.67
CA VAL A 13 -2.01 -14.46 22.50
C VAL A 13 -1.41 -13.69 21.33
N THR A 14 -0.95 -12.46 21.55
CA THR A 14 -0.33 -11.64 20.50
C THR A 14 0.94 -12.29 19.96
N SER A 15 1.77 -12.88 20.83
CA SER A 15 2.96 -13.61 20.42
C SER A 15 2.61 -14.81 19.54
N SER A 16 1.60 -15.61 19.92
CA SER A 16 1.16 -16.75 19.11
C SER A 16 0.60 -16.32 17.75
N LEU A 17 -0.18 -15.23 17.70
CA LEU A 17 -0.69 -14.70 16.43
C LEU A 17 0.44 -14.23 15.50
N LEU A 18 1.45 -13.55 16.04
CA LEU A 18 2.63 -13.16 15.27
C LEU A 18 3.38 -14.36 14.72
N ASP A 19 3.53 -15.42 15.52
CA ASP A 19 4.25 -16.64 15.12
C ASP A 19 3.50 -17.36 14.00
N SER A 20 2.18 -17.53 14.12
CA SER A 20 1.35 -18.12 13.06
C SER A 20 1.34 -17.30 11.78
N LEU A 21 1.28 -15.96 11.88
CA LEU A 21 1.37 -15.09 10.71
C LEU A 21 2.75 -15.20 10.04
N ALA A 22 3.83 -15.24 10.83
CA ALA A 22 5.18 -15.38 10.31
C ALA A 22 5.36 -16.71 9.55
N GLU A 23 4.85 -17.83 10.07
CA GLU A 23 4.92 -19.15 9.43
C GLU A 23 4.19 -19.23 8.09
N THR A 24 3.08 -18.49 7.95
CA THR A 24 2.30 -18.45 6.70
C THR A 24 2.80 -17.40 5.70
N SER A 25 3.60 -16.44 6.17
CA SER A 25 4.25 -15.43 5.35
C SER A 25 5.65 -15.87 4.92
N ASN A 26 6.17 -15.30 3.83
CA ASN A 26 7.59 -15.47 3.48
C ASN A 26 8.48 -14.41 4.16
N GLU A 27 8.03 -13.83 5.28
CA GLU A 27 8.72 -12.76 6.00
C GLU A 27 9.37 -13.29 7.29
N SER A 28 10.52 -12.72 7.65
CA SER A 28 11.06 -12.96 8.99
C SER A 28 10.14 -12.36 10.05
N ARG A 29 10.13 -12.94 11.26
CA ARG A 29 9.38 -12.40 12.41
C ARG A 29 9.66 -10.90 12.63
N ASN A 30 10.92 -10.50 12.52
CA ASN A 30 11.30 -9.10 12.72
C ASN A 30 10.76 -8.19 11.61
N SER A 31 10.81 -8.63 10.35
CA SER A 31 10.22 -7.90 9.22
C SER A 31 8.71 -7.75 9.38
N LEU A 32 8.02 -8.82 9.78
CA LEU A 32 6.59 -8.81 10.01
C LEU A 32 6.20 -7.83 11.13
N VAL A 33 6.93 -7.84 12.25
CA VAL A 33 6.69 -6.92 13.36
C VAL A 33 6.93 -5.47 12.95
N GLU A 34 8.05 -5.19 12.30
CA GLU A 34 8.37 -3.84 11.81
C GLU A 34 7.26 -3.33 10.89
N ARG A 35 6.85 -4.16 9.91
CA ARG A 35 5.79 -3.81 8.97
C ARG A 35 4.47 -3.56 9.67
N LEU A 36 4.00 -4.49 10.51
CA LEU A 36 2.72 -4.34 11.21
C LEU A 36 2.71 -3.12 12.14
N LEU A 37 3.83 -2.83 12.81
CA LEU A 37 3.96 -1.66 13.68
C LEU A 37 3.96 -0.36 12.86
N ALA A 38 4.73 -0.30 11.77
CA ALA A 38 4.77 0.85 10.88
C ALA A 38 3.38 1.14 10.29
N GLU A 39 2.69 0.11 9.81
CA GLU A 39 1.31 0.23 9.31
C GLU A 39 0.35 0.73 10.39
N ALA A 40 0.39 0.15 11.60
CA ALA A 40 -0.47 0.58 12.70
C ALA A 40 -0.25 2.06 13.04
N LEU A 41 1.01 2.50 13.16
CA LEU A 41 1.33 3.90 13.44
C LEU A 41 0.85 4.84 12.32
N ARG A 42 0.92 4.39 11.07
CA ARG A 42 0.42 5.13 9.91
C ARG A 42 -1.10 5.23 9.91
N THR A 43 -1.82 4.15 10.20
CA THR A 43 -3.29 4.19 10.24
C THR A 43 -3.85 4.92 11.45
N GLU A 44 -3.12 4.96 12.58
CA GLU A 44 -3.46 5.83 13.71
C GLU A 44 -3.42 7.32 13.31
N ARG A 45 -2.45 7.72 12.49
CA ARG A 45 -2.35 9.10 11.96
C ARG A 45 -3.33 9.36 10.81
N HIS A 46 -3.62 8.33 10.00
CA HIS A 46 -4.45 8.41 8.81
C HIS A 46 -5.58 7.38 8.84
N PRO A 47 -6.65 7.62 9.61
CA PRO A 47 -7.67 6.61 9.92
C PRO A 47 -8.56 6.20 8.73
N LEU A 48 -8.46 6.90 7.60
CA LEU A 48 -9.14 6.53 6.34
C LEU A 48 -8.24 5.71 5.41
N ILE A 49 -7.00 5.43 5.82
CA ILE A 49 -6.04 4.62 5.07
C ILE A 49 -5.93 3.25 5.71
N GLY A 50 -5.96 2.22 4.88
CA GLY A 50 -5.65 0.84 5.24
C GLY A 50 -4.55 0.30 4.34
N PHE A 51 -4.13 -0.94 4.58
CA PHE A 51 -3.09 -1.59 3.77
C PHE A 51 -3.60 -2.92 3.22
N HIS A 52 -3.35 -3.17 1.94
CA HIS A 52 -3.79 -4.38 1.25
C HIS A 52 -2.67 -4.94 0.38
N GLN A 53 -2.58 -6.27 0.36
CA GLN A 53 -1.66 -6.99 -0.50
C GLN A 53 -2.36 -7.31 -1.82
N GLY A 54 -1.95 -6.64 -2.89
CA GLY A 54 -2.49 -6.86 -4.23
C GLY A 54 -1.99 -8.18 -4.85
N ALA A 55 -2.52 -8.52 -6.03
CA ALA A 55 -2.22 -9.77 -6.74
C ALA A 55 -0.73 -9.97 -7.04
N ALA A 56 0.01 -8.87 -7.27
CA ALA A 56 1.44 -8.90 -7.51
C ALA A 56 2.27 -8.88 -6.19
N GLY A 57 1.63 -9.18 -5.05
CA GLY A 57 2.28 -9.45 -3.76
C GLY A 57 2.77 -8.23 -2.98
N ARG A 58 2.78 -7.04 -3.60
CA ARG A 58 3.10 -5.78 -2.92
C ARG A 58 1.94 -5.33 -2.05
N ARG A 59 2.28 -4.91 -0.84
CA ARG A 59 1.33 -4.39 0.15
C ARG A 59 1.35 -2.86 0.08
N GLU A 60 0.23 -2.28 -0.31
CA GLU A 60 0.11 -0.86 -0.65
C GLU A 60 -0.98 -0.18 0.21
N PRO A 61 -0.86 1.12 0.49
CA PRO A 61 -1.89 1.89 1.16
C PRO A 61 -3.09 2.14 0.25
N LEU A 62 -4.28 1.94 0.80
CA LEU A 62 -5.56 2.09 0.12
C LEU A 62 -6.54 2.94 0.93
N ILE A 63 -7.53 3.51 0.26
CA ILE A 63 -8.59 4.27 0.93
C ILE A 63 -9.67 3.32 1.44
N ILE A 64 -9.88 3.27 2.75
CA ILE A 64 -10.88 2.39 3.38
C ILE A 64 -12.28 2.64 2.79
N GLY A 65 -13.00 1.55 2.55
CA GLY A 65 -14.31 1.56 1.90
C GLY A 65 -14.25 1.62 0.37
N THR A 66 -13.05 1.57 -0.21
CA THR A 66 -12.82 1.55 -1.66
C THR A 66 -11.84 0.44 -2.02
N ARG A 67 -11.58 0.27 -3.33
CA ARG A 67 -10.47 -0.54 -3.85
C ARG A 67 -9.34 0.33 -4.42
N LEU A 68 -9.38 1.64 -4.16
CA LEU A 68 -8.46 2.62 -4.73
C LEU A 68 -7.22 2.74 -3.84
N LEU A 69 -6.06 2.62 -4.48
CA LEU A 69 -4.76 2.82 -3.85
C LEU A 69 -4.44 4.30 -3.80
N VAL A 70 -3.66 4.72 -2.80
CA VAL A 70 -3.25 6.13 -2.67
C VAL A 70 -2.49 6.60 -3.92
N ARG A 71 -1.60 5.76 -4.46
CA ARG A 71 -0.85 6.06 -5.71
C ARG A 71 -1.74 6.29 -6.93
N GLN A 72 -2.97 5.77 -6.95
CA GLN A 72 -3.91 5.95 -8.06
C GLN A 72 -4.68 7.27 -7.94
N VAL A 73 -4.94 7.73 -6.71
CA VAL A 73 -5.78 8.92 -6.46
C VAL A 73 -4.98 10.22 -6.47
N VAL A 74 -3.76 10.20 -5.94
CA VAL A 74 -2.93 11.41 -5.77
C VAL A 74 -2.60 12.12 -7.10
N PRO A 75 -2.27 11.43 -8.20
CA PRO A 75 -2.01 12.10 -9.49
C PRO A 75 -3.21 12.90 -9.99
N LEU A 76 -4.41 12.31 -9.97
CA LEU A 76 -5.67 12.97 -10.36
C LEU A 76 -5.94 14.19 -9.47
N ALA A 77 -5.80 14.04 -8.16
CA ALA A 77 -6.05 15.13 -7.22
C ALA A 77 -5.05 16.30 -7.38
N ARG A 78 -3.84 16.04 -7.87
CA ARG A 78 -2.84 17.06 -8.19
C ARG A 78 -3.17 17.80 -9.48
N GLU A 79 -3.71 17.11 -10.47
CA GLU A 79 -4.05 17.67 -11.77
C GLU A 79 -5.37 18.45 -11.73
N ASP A 80 -6.42 17.82 -11.21
CA ASP A 80 -7.79 18.33 -11.30
C ASP A 80 -8.32 18.91 -10.00
N GLY A 81 -7.66 18.64 -8.88
CA GLY A 81 -8.11 19.05 -7.54
C GLY A 81 -9.08 18.05 -6.89
N ILE A 82 -9.46 18.33 -5.65
CA ILE A 82 -10.15 17.36 -4.78
C ILE A 82 -11.55 17.01 -5.30
N GLU A 83 -12.38 18.01 -5.58
CA GLU A 83 -13.78 17.80 -5.97
C GLU A 83 -13.93 17.09 -7.32
N PRO A 84 -13.21 17.49 -8.39
CA PRO A 84 -13.29 16.78 -9.67
C PRO A 84 -12.82 15.33 -9.57
N THR A 85 -11.70 15.06 -8.89
CA THR A 85 -11.21 13.69 -8.67
C THR A 85 -12.23 12.85 -7.90
N ALA A 86 -12.87 13.42 -6.87
CA ALA A 86 -13.89 12.71 -6.11
C ALA A 86 -15.08 12.30 -6.99
N GLN A 87 -15.52 13.22 -7.86
CA GLN A 87 -16.61 12.97 -8.80
C GLN A 87 -16.23 11.89 -9.83
N GLU A 88 -15.03 11.97 -10.41
CA GLU A 88 -14.55 11.02 -11.42
C GLU A 88 -14.42 9.60 -10.85
N LEU A 89 -13.80 9.47 -9.68
CA LEU A 89 -13.55 8.18 -9.04
C LEU A 89 -14.76 7.61 -8.28
N GLY A 90 -15.86 8.37 -8.21
CA GLY A 90 -17.06 7.96 -7.47
C GLY A 90 -16.84 7.81 -5.96
N ILE A 91 -15.95 8.62 -5.39
CA ILE A 91 -15.63 8.63 -3.95
C ILE A 91 -15.95 9.99 -3.33
N THR A 92 -15.82 10.11 -2.01
CA THR A 92 -16.07 11.37 -1.32
C THR A 92 -14.85 12.32 -1.39
N PRO A 93 -15.05 13.65 -1.39
CA PRO A 93 -13.95 14.61 -1.25
C PRO A 93 -13.06 14.34 -0.03
N ARG A 94 -13.66 13.87 1.08
CA ARG A 94 -12.94 13.49 2.30
C ARG A 94 -11.98 12.31 2.07
N GLN A 95 -12.35 11.35 1.23
CA GLN A 95 -11.49 10.22 0.87
C GLN A 95 -10.31 10.66 0.00
N VAL A 96 -10.55 11.57 -0.95
CA VAL A 96 -9.45 12.19 -1.74
C VAL A 96 -8.51 12.98 -0.82
N GLN A 97 -9.04 13.80 0.08
CA GLN A 97 -8.26 14.54 1.09
C GLN A 97 -7.41 13.60 1.96
N ALA A 98 -7.95 12.44 2.35
CA ALA A 98 -7.19 11.45 3.12
C ALA A 98 -6.00 10.89 2.32
N ALA A 99 -6.18 10.59 1.04
CA ALA A 99 -5.10 10.13 0.17
C ALA A 99 -4.01 11.20 -0.01
N VAL A 100 -4.41 12.45 -0.24
CA VAL A 100 -3.48 13.59 -0.35
C VAL A 100 -2.74 13.83 0.97
N GLY A 101 -3.44 13.76 2.11
CA GLY A 101 -2.84 13.92 3.43
C GLY A 101 -1.84 12.81 3.75
N TYR A 102 -2.15 11.56 3.41
CA TYR A 102 -1.21 10.45 3.56
C TYR A 102 0.02 10.62 2.68
N TYR A 103 -0.17 11.04 1.42
CA TYR A 103 0.94 11.33 0.51
C TYR A 103 1.84 12.45 1.04
N ALA A 104 1.28 13.49 1.65
CA ALA A 104 2.08 14.58 2.22
C ALA A 104 3.05 14.10 3.31
N ASP A 105 2.69 13.07 4.06
CA ASP A 105 3.52 12.50 5.12
C ASP A 105 4.44 11.35 4.64
N PHE A 106 4.04 10.61 3.60
CA PHE A 106 4.70 9.38 3.14
C PHE A 106 4.92 9.33 1.62
N GLY A 107 5.16 10.48 0.99
CA GLY A 107 5.22 10.62 -0.47
C GLY A 107 6.28 9.72 -1.14
N GLU A 108 7.46 9.58 -0.53
CA GLU A 108 8.53 8.73 -1.05
C GLU A 108 8.10 7.26 -1.19
N ASP A 109 7.33 6.74 -0.21
CA ASP A 109 6.81 5.37 -0.28
C ASP A 109 5.77 5.22 -1.39
N ILE A 110 4.91 6.23 -1.56
CA ILE A 110 3.88 6.22 -2.61
C ILE A 110 4.49 6.33 -4.00
N ASP A 111 5.53 7.15 -4.17
CA ASP A 111 6.26 7.27 -5.42
C ASP A 111 6.96 5.94 -5.75
N ALA A 112 7.58 5.28 -4.76
CA ALA A 112 8.16 3.95 -4.93
C ALA A 112 7.13 2.86 -5.27
N ASP A 113 5.90 2.97 -4.73
CA ASP A 113 4.78 2.10 -5.11
C ASP A 113 4.36 2.33 -6.57
N ALA A 114 4.30 3.59 -7.01
CA ALA A 114 3.98 3.95 -8.39
C ALA A 114 5.04 3.45 -9.38
N GLU A 115 6.33 3.67 -9.10
CA GLU A 115 7.44 3.18 -9.92
C GLU A 115 7.43 1.65 -10.05
N TRP A 116 7.16 0.96 -8.95
CA TRP A 116 7.06 -0.49 -8.97
C TRP A 116 5.89 -0.97 -9.82
N ALA A 117 4.74 -0.31 -9.74
CA ALA A 117 3.56 -0.66 -10.52
C ALA A 117 3.81 -0.50 -12.03
N THR A 118 4.44 0.61 -12.45
CA THR A 118 4.83 0.84 -13.84
C THR A 118 5.74 -0.28 -14.35
N ARG A 119 6.77 -0.64 -13.57
CA ARG A 119 7.70 -1.71 -13.97
C ARG A 119 7.00 -3.06 -14.12
N VAL A 120 6.07 -3.39 -13.21
CA VAL A 120 5.29 -4.64 -13.33
C VAL A 120 4.42 -4.61 -14.58
N GLU A 121 3.74 -3.50 -14.86
CA GLU A 121 2.92 -3.35 -16.07
C GLU A 121 3.75 -3.54 -17.35
N ASP A 122 4.94 -2.95 -17.43
CA ASP A 122 5.86 -3.10 -18.56
C ASP A 122 6.30 -4.56 -18.76
N GLU A 123 6.66 -5.25 -17.67
CA GLU A 123 7.06 -6.67 -17.68
C GLU A 123 5.92 -7.59 -18.16
N GLU A 124 4.70 -7.32 -17.70
CA GLU A 124 3.48 -8.05 -18.08
C GLU A 124 3.13 -7.81 -19.56
N HIS A 125 3.23 -6.56 -20.02
CA HIS A 125 3.00 -6.20 -21.42
C HIS A 125 3.98 -6.92 -22.35
N ALA A 126 5.28 -6.89 -22.03
CA ALA A 126 6.30 -7.59 -22.79
C ALA A 126 6.08 -9.12 -22.80
N ARG A 127 5.56 -9.70 -21.71
CA ARG A 127 5.19 -11.12 -21.69
C ARG A 127 4.01 -11.41 -22.63
N TRP A 128 2.97 -10.59 -22.56
CA TRP A 128 1.79 -10.72 -23.43
C TRP A 128 2.16 -10.59 -24.92
N GLU A 129 3.06 -9.67 -25.28
CA GLU A 129 3.55 -9.54 -26.65
C GLU A 129 4.26 -10.81 -27.14
N ARG A 130 5.13 -11.40 -26.30
CA ARG A 130 5.81 -12.66 -26.60
C ARG A 130 4.82 -13.82 -26.77
N GLU A 131 3.82 -13.93 -25.91
CA GLU A 131 2.77 -14.94 -26.00
C GLU A 131 1.96 -14.78 -27.29
N ARG A 132 1.54 -13.55 -27.61
CA ARG A 132 0.80 -13.25 -28.84
C ARG A 132 1.58 -13.64 -30.09
N ALA A 133 2.88 -13.36 -30.13
CA ALA A 133 3.74 -13.72 -31.26
C ALA A 133 3.88 -15.23 -31.50
N LEU A 134 3.61 -16.07 -30.48
CA LEU A 134 3.59 -17.53 -30.60
C LEU A 134 2.22 -18.10 -31.00
N THR A 135 1.16 -17.31 -30.83
CA THR A 135 -0.23 -17.70 -31.11
C THR A 135 -0.84 -17.07 -32.36
N ALA A 136 -0.09 -16.18 -33.03
CA ALA A 136 -0.43 -15.54 -34.30
C ALA A 136 0.20 -16.29 -35.48
#